data_AF-V6TMH5-F1
#
_entry.id   AF-V6TMH5-F1
#
_cell.length_a   1.000
_cell.length_b   1.000
_cell.length_c   1.000
_cell.angle_alpha   90.00
_cell.angle_beta   90.00
_cell.angle_gamma   90.00
#
_symmetry.space_group_name_H-M   'P 1'
#
loop_
_entity.id
_entity.type
_entity.pdbx_description
1 polymer ?
#
loop_
_entity_poly.entity_id
_entity_poly.type
_entity_poly.pdbx_seq_one_letter_code
_entity_poly.pdbx_strand_id
1 'polypeptide(L)'
;SNDGKTALMYAAAHNSLDCLKALAPHEAGRIAVKDDGTGIGYTALMVAANKAHIDAIRLLLPYEKDLRDKKGRSAIDYAKSDAAKKEFT
;
A
#
# COMPACT_ATOMS: atom_id res chain seq x y z
N SER A 1 1.78 -0.37 22.07
CA SER A 1 1.94 -1.57 21.21
C SER A 1 2.40 -1.10 19.84
N ASN A 2 3.40 -1.73 19.24
CA ASN A 2 3.91 -1.36 17.91
C ASN A 2 3.32 -2.34 16.88
N ASP A 3 2.35 -1.89 16.09
CA ASP A 3 1.71 -2.68 15.03
C ASP A 3 2.46 -2.62 13.69
N GLY A 4 3.57 -1.85 13.64
CA GLY A 4 4.42 -1.71 12.47
C GLY A 4 3.78 -0.90 11.35
N LYS A 5 2.63 -0.27 11.60
CA LYS A 5 2.01 0.63 10.62
C LYS A 5 2.81 1.91 10.52
N THR A 6 2.98 2.38 9.29
CA THR A 6 3.71 3.61 9.00
C THR A 6 2.76 4.73 8.63
N ALA A 7 3.23 5.98 8.72
CA ALA A 7 2.45 7.12 8.28
C ALA A 7 2.09 7.02 6.78
N LEU A 8 2.97 6.42 5.97
CA LEU A 8 2.74 6.15 4.56
C LEU A 8 1.54 5.22 4.31
N MET A 9 1.37 4.17 5.13
CA MET A 9 0.20 3.29 5.05
C MET A 9 -1.10 4.04 5.38
N TYR A 10 -1.07 4.92 6.38
CA TYR A 10 -2.21 5.78 6.69
C TYR A 10 -2.50 6.79 5.58
N ALA A 11 -1.47 7.41 5.00
CA ALA A 11 -1.63 8.33 3.87
C ALA A 11 -2.24 7.63 2.64
N ALA A 12 -1.81 6.40 2.35
CA ALA A 12 -2.38 5.57 1.29
C ALA A 12 -3.87 5.27 1.54
N ALA A 13 -4.22 4.92 2.79
CA ALA A 13 -5.60 4.65 3.19
C ALA A 13 -6.54 5.85 3.02
N HIS A 14 -6.01 7.08 2.99
CA HIS A 14 -6.78 8.33 2.87
C HIS A 14 -6.52 9.07 1.55
N ASN A 15 -5.79 8.46 0.60
CA ASN A 15 -5.39 9.09 -0.67
C ASN A 15 -4.70 10.46 -0.48
N SER A 16 -3.95 10.64 0.62
CA SER A 16 -3.29 11.91 0.95
C SER A 16 -1.98 12.07 0.19
N LEU A 17 -2.08 12.53 -1.06
CA LEU A 17 -0.97 12.52 -2.02
C LEU A 17 0.26 13.30 -1.55
N ASP A 18 0.09 14.43 -0.87
CA ASP A 18 1.24 15.21 -0.39
C ASP A 18 1.98 14.50 0.74
N CYS A 19 1.24 13.84 1.64
CA CYS A 19 1.84 12.97 2.65
C CYS A 19 2.55 11.78 1.99
N LEU A 20 1.95 11.17 0.97
CA LEU A 20 2.60 10.08 0.23
C LEU A 20 3.93 10.53 -0.40
N LYS A 21 3.97 11.69 -1.06
CA LYS A 21 5.20 12.24 -1.65
C LYS A 21 6.26 12.51 -0.58
N ALA A 22 5.86 13.08 0.56
CA ALA A 22 6.78 13.41 1.63
C ALA A 22 7.33 12.15 2.35
N LEU A 23 6.52 11.11 2.49
CA LEU A 23 6.84 9.93 3.31
C LEU A 23 7.46 8.79 2.50
N ALA A 24 7.15 8.65 1.21
CA ALA A 24 7.62 7.53 0.39
C ALA A 24 9.15 7.35 0.40
N PRO A 25 9.98 8.41 0.33
CA PRO A 25 11.44 8.26 0.40
C PRO A 25 11.97 7.68 1.72
N HIS A 26 11.17 7.73 2.79
CA HIS A 26 11.59 7.34 4.14
C HIS A 26 10.95 6.04 4.64
N GLU A 27 9.74 5.74 4.16
CA GLU A 27 8.92 4.67 4.73
C GLU A 27 8.53 3.60 3.73
N ALA A 28 8.73 3.82 2.42
CA ALA A 28 8.35 2.82 1.43
C ALA A 28 9.09 1.50 1.66
N GLY A 29 8.37 0.40 1.46
CA GLY A 29 8.87 -0.95 1.69
C GLY A 29 8.82 -1.43 3.14
N ARG A 30 8.39 -0.58 4.07
CA ARG A 30 8.00 -1.04 5.41
C ARG A 30 6.69 -1.83 5.34
N ILE A 31 6.58 -2.84 6.20
CA ILE A 31 5.44 -3.74 6.27
C ILE A 31 4.78 -3.70 7.64
N ALA A 32 3.45 -3.79 7.68
CA ALA A 32 2.73 -3.95 8.93
C ALA A 32 3.09 -5.30 9.58
N VAL A 33 3.29 -5.34 10.90
CA VAL A 33 3.74 -6.57 11.61
C VAL A 33 2.62 -7.27 12.36
N LYS A 34 1.44 -6.66 12.47
CA LYS A 34 0.26 -7.25 13.10
C LYS A 34 -0.90 -7.37 12.13
N ASP A 35 -1.73 -8.39 12.34
CA ASP A 35 -3.00 -8.51 11.65
C ASP A 35 -4.01 -7.55 12.27
N ASP A 36 -4.60 -6.70 11.44
CA ASP A 36 -5.63 -5.74 11.81
C ASP A 36 -6.92 -5.92 10.99
N GLY A 37 -7.07 -7.07 10.32
CA GLY A 37 -8.13 -7.34 9.35
C GLY A 37 -7.73 -7.06 7.90
N THR A 38 -6.63 -6.36 7.64
CA THR A 38 -6.03 -6.22 6.29
C THR A 38 -5.06 -7.38 5.98
N GLY A 39 -4.68 -8.14 7.00
CA GLY A 39 -3.65 -9.19 6.95
C GLY A 39 -2.34 -8.75 7.58
N ILE A 40 -1.31 -9.59 7.48
CA ILE A 40 0.02 -9.34 8.03
C ILE A 40 1.00 -9.07 6.88
N GLY A 41 1.89 -8.11 7.07
CA GLY A 41 2.97 -7.83 6.14
C GLY A 41 2.59 -6.95 4.96
N TYR A 42 1.44 -6.27 5.01
CA TYR A 42 1.02 -5.41 3.90
C TYR A 42 1.83 -4.11 3.85
N THR A 43 1.90 -3.52 2.66
CA THR A 43 2.57 -2.23 2.39
C THR A 43 1.55 -1.11 2.12
N ALA A 44 2.02 0.12 1.92
CA ALA A 44 1.15 1.24 1.59
C ALA A 44 0.44 1.06 0.23
N LEU A 45 1.12 0.51 -0.77
CA LEU A 45 0.56 0.23 -2.09
C LEU A 45 -0.56 -0.82 -2.03
N MET A 46 -0.42 -1.85 -1.20
CA MET A 46 -1.48 -2.84 -0.98
C MET A 46 -2.73 -2.21 -0.31
N VAL A 47 -2.52 -1.26 0.61
CA VAL A 47 -3.60 -0.49 1.21
C VAL A 47 -4.30 0.38 0.16
N ALA A 48 -3.54 1.10 -0.68
CA ALA A 48 -4.10 1.91 -1.77
C ALA A 48 -4.91 1.06 -2.77
N ALA A 49 -4.40 -0.12 -3.15
CA ALA A 49 -5.07 -1.07 -4.02
C ALA A 49 -6.40 -1.58 -3.43
N ASN A 50 -6.40 -1.96 -2.15
CA ASN A 50 -7.60 -2.39 -1.42
C ASN A 50 -8.68 -1.30 -1.33
N LYS A 51 -8.28 -0.02 -1.35
CA LYS A 51 -9.17 1.14 -1.33
C LYS A 51 -9.52 1.68 -2.73
N ALA A 52 -8.95 1.10 -3.79
CA ALA A 52 -9.06 1.60 -5.16
C ALA A 52 -8.65 3.08 -5.33
N HIS A 53 -7.68 3.54 -4.56
CA HIS A 53 -7.14 4.90 -4.63
C HIS A 53 -6.12 5.01 -5.77
N ILE A 54 -6.60 5.29 -6.98
CA ILE A 54 -5.80 5.24 -8.21
C ILE A 54 -4.56 6.15 -8.16
N ASP A 55 -4.69 7.37 -7.66
CA ASP A 55 -3.56 8.31 -7.60
C ASP A 55 -2.49 7.85 -6.60
N ALA A 56 -2.91 7.32 -5.44
CA ALA A 56 -2.00 6.71 -4.49
C ALA A 56 -1.31 5.46 -5.06
N ILE A 57 -2.02 4.63 -5.83
CA ILE A 57 -1.44 3.47 -6.52
C ILE A 57 -0.33 3.95 -7.45
N ARG A 58 -0.63 4.89 -8.36
CA ARG A 58 0.33 5.42 -9.33
C ARG A 58 1.59 5.98 -8.68
N LEU A 59 1.42 6.71 -7.57
CA LEU A 59 2.52 7.31 -6.84
C LEU A 59 3.42 6.27 -6.17
N LEU A 60 2.83 5.20 -5.62
CA LEU A 60 3.55 4.18 -4.86
C LEU A 60 4.11 3.03 -5.71
N LEU A 61 3.65 2.86 -6.96
CA LEU A 61 4.13 1.84 -7.90
C LEU A 61 5.67 1.79 -8.01
N PRO A 62 6.39 2.91 -8.21
CA PRO A 62 7.85 2.90 -8.34
C PRO A 62 8.58 2.37 -7.10
N TYR A 63 7.93 2.38 -5.94
CA TYR A 63 8.54 2.04 -4.67
C TYR A 63 8.21 0.62 -4.20
N GLU A 64 6.98 0.15 -4.45
CA GLU A 64 6.45 -1.04 -3.77
C GLU A 64 5.87 -2.11 -4.70
N LYS A 65 5.91 -1.93 -6.03
CA LYS A 65 5.21 -2.83 -6.98
C LYS A 65 5.53 -4.32 -6.81
N ASP A 66 6.77 -4.65 -6.50
CA ASP A 66 7.27 -6.04 -6.46
C ASP A 66 7.17 -6.65 -5.04
N LEU A 67 6.71 -5.88 -4.06
CA LEU A 67 6.61 -6.32 -2.68
C LEU A 67 5.41 -7.24 -2.48
N ARG A 68 5.58 -8.18 -1.54
CA ARG A 68 4.59 -9.19 -1.21
C ARG A 68 4.37 -9.24 0.30
N ASP A 69 3.13 -9.48 0.69
CA ASP A 69 2.75 -9.67 2.08
C ASP A 69 3.28 -11.02 2.61
N LYS A 70 3.01 -11.32 3.89
CA LYS A 70 3.44 -12.60 4.49
C LYS A 70 2.75 -13.84 3.91
N LYS A 71 1.70 -13.68 3.10
CA LYS A 71 0.99 -14.74 2.38
C LYS A 71 1.40 -14.83 0.90
N GLY A 72 2.38 -14.04 0.47
CA GLY A 72 2.86 -14.01 -0.92
C GLY A 72 2.01 -13.17 -1.88
N ARG A 73 1.00 -12.44 -1.38
CA ARG A 73 0.12 -11.58 -2.17
C ARG A 73 0.80 -10.25 -2.46
N SER A 74 0.70 -9.80 -3.69
CA SER A 74 1.16 -8.50 -4.18
C SER A 74 0.02 -7.47 -4.17
N ALA A 75 0.30 -6.22 -4.52
CA ALA A 75 -0.71 -5.16 -4.51
C ALA A 75 -1.90 -5.42 -5.46
N ILE A 76 -1.68 -6.07 -6.62
CA ILE A 76 -2.79 -6.38 -7.54
C ILE A 76 -3.78 -7.38 -6.93
N ASP A 77 -3.32 -8.30 -6.06
CA ASP A 77 -4.17 -9.26 -5.36
C ASP A 77 -5.11 -8.60 -4.36
N TYR A 78 -4.80 -7.36 -3.95
CA TYR A 78 -5.64 -6.52 -3.10
C TYR A 78 -6.58 -5.60 -3.90
N ALA A 79 -6.40 -5.44 -5.22
CA ALA A 79 -7.20 -4.52 -6.02
C ALA A 79 -8.66 -4.98 -6.15
N LYS A 80 -9.59 -4.16 -5.62
CA LYS A 80 -11.03 -4.47 -5.60
C LYS A 80 -11.83 -3.94 -6.80
N SER A 81 -11.21 -3.18 -7.69
CA SER A 81 -11.85 -2.64 -8.89
C SER A 81 -11.00 -2.91 -10.12
N ASP A 82 -11.65 -2.99 -11.28
CA ASP A 82 -10.94 -3.16 -12.56
C ASP A 82 -10.08 -1.94 -12.89
N ALA A 83 -10.51 -0.74 -12.48
CA ALA A 83 -9.71 0.46 -12.60
C ALA A 83 -8.38 0.33 -11.83
N ALA A 84 -8.42 -0.16 -10.59
CA ALA A 84 -7.20 -0.36 -9.80
C ALA A 84 -6.31 -1.46 -10.41
N LYS A 85 -6.88 -2.57 -10.89
CA LYS A 85 -6.11 -3.65 -11.53
C LYS A 85 -5.35 -3.19 -12.76
N LYS A 86 -5.94 -2.31 -13.58
CA LYS A 86 -5.32 -1.75 -14.80
C LYS A 86 -4.06 -0.92 -14.53
N GLU A 87 -3.87 -0.42 -13.32
CA GLU A 87 -2.65 0.33 -12.97
C GLU A 87 -1.43 -0.58 -12.77
N PHE A 88 -1.62 -1.89 -12.67
CA PHE A 88 -0.55 -2.88 -12.47
C PHE A 88 -0.17 -3.65 -13.75
N THR A 89 -0.82 -3.37 -14.87
CA THR A 89 -0.62 -4.00 -16.18
C THR A 89 0.07 -3.06 -17.14
#